data_AF-A0A1Y4GJM3-F1
#
_entry.id   AF-A0A1Y4GJM3-F1
#
_cell.length_a   1.000
_cell.length_b   1.000
_cell.length_c   1.000
_cell.angle_alpha   90.00
_cell.angle_beta   90.00
_cell.angle_gamma   90.00
#
_symmetry.space_group_name_H-M   'P 1'
#
loop_
_entity.id
_entity.type
_entity.pdbx_description
1 polymer ?
#
loop_
_entity_poly.entity_id
_entity_poly.type
_entity_poly.pdbx_seq_one_letter_code
_entity_poly.pdbx_strand_id
1 'polypeptide(L)'
;MKHIAKPLAAALVIFCVCFFALPRAAGSYAYVSLIFKINENELERAAAALRAGGAPSLDGLCGVRGPSVISADGTVDFACASFGIAPAGWYAGIYNSPDGAPKGFRGVEMKLRRSGGGWEYAEPGGDNRYITRRIIGNWYYYRMSF
;
A
#
# COMPACT_ATOMS: atom_id res chain seq x y z
N MET A 1 -27.73 35.72 -10.62
CA MET A 1 -27.57 34.29 -10.22
C MET A 1 -26.65 33.44 -11.11
N LYS A 2 -26.27 33.85 -12.34
CA LYS A 2 -25.38 33.04 -13.22
C LYS A 2 -23.88 33.02 -12.82
N HIS A 3 -23.42 33.99 -12.03
CA HIS A 3 -22.00 34.09 -11.64
C HIS A 3 -21.59 33.22 -10.44
N ILE A 4 -22.55 32.71 -9.65
CA ILE A 4 -22.29 31.88 -8.45
C ILE A 4 -22.16 30.39 -8.81
N ALA A 5 -22.76 29.93 -9.92
CA ALA A 5 -22.77 28.52 -10.31
C ALA A 5 -21.40 27.99 -10.78
N LYS A 6 -20.58 28.84 -11.43
CA LYS A 6 -19.24 28.47 -11.92
C LYS A 6 -18.21 28.22 -10.80
N PRO A 7 -18.05 29.09 -9.79
CA PRO A 7 -17.13 28.83 -8.69
C PRO A 7 -17.57 27.64 -7.83
N LEU A 8 -18.88 27.42 -7.67
CA LEU A 8 -19.40 26.26 -6.94
C LEU A 8 -19.08 24.94 -7.67
N ALA A 9 -19.25 24.90 -9.00
CA ALA A 9 -18.90 23.73 -9.80
C ALA A 9 -17.40 23.43 -9.76
N ALA A 10 -16.54 24.46 -9.84
CA ALA A 10 -15.09 24.28 -9.73
C ALA A 10 -14.69 23.75 -8.34
N ALA A 11 -15.27 24.30 -7.27
CA ALA A 11 -15.04 23.83 -5.90
C ALA A 11 -15.46 22.36 -5.71
N LEU A 12 -16.61 21.96 -6.29
CA LEU A 12 -17.07 20.57 -6.26
C LEU A 12 -16.11 19.64 -7.01
N VAL A 13 -15.60 20.05 -8.17
CA VAL A 13 -14.62 19.25 -8.93
C VAL A 13 -13.34 19.09 -8.13
N ILE A 14 -12.81 20.16 -7.53
CA ILE A 14 -11.61 20.11 -6.69
C ILE A 14 -11.86 19.17 -5.50
N PHE A 15 -13.02 19.29 -4.84
CA PHE A 15 -13.40 18.38 -3.77
C PHE A 15 -13.42 16.92 -4.24
N CYS A 16 -14.04 16.62 -5.37
CA CYS A 16 -14.10 15.26 -5.90
C CYS A 16 -12.71 14.70 -6.24
N VAL A 17 -11.84 15.54 -6.81
CA VAL A 17 -10.46 15.16 -7.14
C VAL A 17 -9.67 14.86 -5.86
N CYS A 18 -9.75 15.75 -4.86
CA CYS A 18 -9.01 15.62 -3.60
C CYS A 18 -9.49 14.45 -2.73
N PHE A 19 -10.80 14.18 -2.69
CA PHE A 19 -11.37 13.22 -1.75
C PHE A 19 -11.68 11.85 -2.35
N PHE A 20 -11.79 11.72 -3.68
CA PHE A 20 -12.09 10.43 -4.31
C PHE A 20 -11.01 9.99 -5.31
N ALA A 21 -10.61 10.86 -6.25
CA ALA A 21 -9.72 10.44 -7.34
C ALA A 21 -8.25 10.29 -6.90
N LEU A 22 -7.67 11.32 -6.28
CA LEU A 22 -6.27 11.32 -5.86
C LEU A 22 -5.95 10.21 -4.84
N PRO A 23 -6.78 9.98 -3.80
CA PRO A 23 -6.53 8.89 -2.86
C PRO A 23 -6.53 7.53 -3.53
N ARG A 24 -7.51 7.29 -4.41
CA ARG A 24 -7.60 6.00 -5.14
C ARG A 24 -6.38 5.78 -6.02
N ALA A 25 -5.92 6.82 -6.72
CA ALA A 25 -4.72 6.76 -7.54
C ALA A 25 -3.46 6.52 -6.69
N ALA A 26 -3.27 7.26 -5.60
CA ALA A 26 -2.12 7.13 -4.70
C ALA A 26 -2.02 5.76 -4.01
N GLY A 27 -3.15 5.11 -3.74
CA GLY A 27 -3.17 3.75 -3.18
C GLY A 27 -3.26 2.65 -4.23
N SER A 28 -3.12 2.96 -5.52
CA SER A 28 -3.28 1.99 -6.59
C SER A 28 -2.04 1.12 -6.78
N TYR A 29 -2.24 -0.10 -7.29
CA TYR A 29 -1.15 -0.99 -7.67
C TYR A 29 -0.13 -0.31 -8.60
N ALA A 30 -0.59 0.45 -9.59
CA ALA A 30 0.28 1.10 -10.56
C ALA A 30 1.20 2.15 -9.92
N TYR A 31 0.64 3.01 -9.07
CA TYR A 31 1.42 4.04 -8.39
C TYR A 31 2.41 3.45 -7.38
N VAL A 32 1.98 2.46 -6.60
CA VAL A 32 2.87 1.80 -5.63
C VAL A 32 3.95 0.97 -6.34
N SER A 33 3.65 0.35 -7.49
CA SER A 33 4.67 -0.33 -8.30
C SER A 33 5.68 0.65 -8.91
N LEU A 34 5.28 1.89 -9.21
CA LEU A 34 6.20 2.94 -9.62
C LEU A 34 7.13 3.33 -8.46
N ILE A 35 6.61 3.45 -7.23
CA ILE A 35 7.43 3.66 -6.02
C ILE A 35 8.43 2.52 -5.85
N PHE A 36 8.04 1.26 -6.06
CA PHE A 36 8.99 0.16 -6.07
C PHE A 36 10.10 0.39 -7.11
N LYS A 37 9.72 0.64 -8.36
CA LYS A 37 10.65 0.74 -9.48
C LYS A 37 11.70 1.85 -9.32
N ILE A 38 11.32 2.99 -8.75
CA ILE A 38 12.27 4.10 -8.53
C ILE A 38 13.22 3.84 -7.33
N ASN A 39 12.88 2.89 -6.46
CA ASN A 39 13.63 2.60 -5.22
C ASN A 39 14.17 1.16 -5.15
N GLU A 40 14.12 0.37 -6.23
CA GLU A 40 14.32 -1.08 -6.21
C GLU A 40 15.58 -1.52 -5.44
N ASN A 41 16.73 -0.94 -5.77
CA ASN A 41 18.00 -1.25 -5.10
C ASN A 41 18.01 -0.85 -3.62
N GLU A 42 17.40 0.29 -3.27
CA GLU A 42 17.34 0.77 -1.89
C GLU A 42 16.40 -0.08 -1.05
N LEU A 43 15.28 -0.51 -1.62
CA LEU A 43 14.33 -1.40 -0.97
C LEU A 43 14.97 -2.77 -0.69
N GLU A 44 15.75 -3.32 -1.63
CA GLU A 44 16.51 -4.55 -1.39
C GLU A 44 17.52 -4.40 -0.25
N ARG A 45 18.29 -3.31 -0.25
CA ARG A 45 19.23 -3.01 0.83
C ARG A 45 18.54 -2.86 2.18
N ALA A 46 17.42 -2.13 2.22
CA ALA A 46 16.64 -1.92 3.43
C ALA A 46 16.03 -3.23 3.95
N ALA A 47 15.49 -4.07 3.06
CA ALA A 47 14.93 -5.37 3.44
C ALA A 47 16.01 -6.33 3.96
N ALA A 48 17.19 -6.35 3.34
CA ALA A 48 18.32 -7.14 3.81
C ALA A 48 18.82 -6.65 5.19
N ALA A 49 18.95 -5.33 5.39
CA ALA A 49 19.35 -4.74 6.66
C ALA A 49 18.38 -5.10 7.79
N LEU A 50 17.07 -4.99 7.55
CA LEU A 50 16.05 -5.38 8.52
C LEU A 50 16.12 -6.86 8.90
N ARG A 51 16.31 -7.74 7.91
CA ARG A 51 16.46 -9.18 8.16
C ARG A 51 17.73 -9.52 8.94
N ALA A 52 18.78 -8.73 8.79
CA ALA A 52 20.01 -8.85 9.57
C ALA A 52 19.87 -8.27 11.00
N GLY A 53 18.70 -7.73 11.37
CA GLY A 53 18.47 -7.09 12.68
C GLY A 53 19.02 -5.66 12.77
N GLY A 54 19.41 -5.06 11.63
CA GLY A 54 19.87 -3.68 11.55
C GLY A 54 18.73 -2.67 11.41
N ALA A 55 19.07 -1.39 11.57
CA ALA A 55 18.17 -0.30 11.25
C ALA A 55 18.20 -0.04 9.72
N PRO A 56 17.05 -0.06 9.03
CA PRO A 56 16.99 0.31 7.63
C PRO A 56 17.21 1.81 7.49
N SER A 57 18.03 2.23 6.53
CA SER A 57 17.97 3.61 6.07
C SER A 57 16.73 3.78 5.21
N LEU A 58 15.86 4.72 5.57
CA LEU A 58 14.73 5.14 4.73
C LEU A 58 15.06 6.41 3.93
N ASP A 59 16.25 6.96 4.12
CA ASP A 59 16.71 8.15 3.40
C ASP A 59 16.81 7.84 1.90
N GLY A 60 16.17 8.67 1.09
CA GLY A 60 16.14 8.49 -0.36
C GLY A 60 15.08 7.53 -0.88
N LEU A 61 14.29 6.85 -0.03
CA LEU A 61 13.15 6.03 -0.45
C LEU A 61 11.95 6.90 -0.87
N CYS A 62 11.99 7.43 -2.09
CA CYS A 62 10.98 8.35 -2.60
C CYS A 62 9.59 7.70 -2.62
N GLY A 63 8.64 8.25 -1.86
CA GLY A 63 7.27 7.76 -1.78
C GLY A 63 7.01 6.70 -0.71
N VAL A 64 8.02 6.25 0.03
CA VAL A 64 7.85 5.49 1.28
C VAL A 64 7.66 6.50 2.42
N ARG A 65 6.60 6.36 3.22
CA ARG A 65 6.13 7.39 4.18
C ARG A 65 6.03 6.94 5.63
N GLY A 66 6.24 5.67 5.93
CA GLY A 66 6.02 5.12 7.27
C GLY A 66 7.13 4.18 7.70
N PRO A 67 7.06 3.68 8.94
CA PRO A 67 8.03 2.72 9.45
C PRO A 67 8.01 1.47 8.58
N SER A 68 9.19 0.89 8.38
CA SER A 68 9.31 -0.46 7.87
C SER A 68 9.23 -1.45 9.03
N VAL A 69 8.55 -2.57 8.81
CA VAL A 69 8.31 -3.59 9.85
C VAL A 69 8.79 -4.93 9.32
N ILE A 70 9.49 -5.68 10.16
CA ILE A 70 9.76 -7.09 9.93
C ILE A 70 8.77 -7.93 10.74
N SER A 71 8.09 -8.84 10.06
CA SER A 71 7.16 -9.81 10.66
C SER A 71 7.93 -11.04 11.15
N ALA A 72 7.32 -11.82 12.05
CA ALA A 72 7.95 -13.03 12.60
C ALA A 72 8.36 -14.05 11.52
N ASP A 73 7.68 -14.06 10.38
CA ASP A 73 8.00 -14.93 9.25
C ASP A 73 9.10 -14.39 8.33
N GLY A 74 9.67 -13.22 8.62
CA GLY A 74 10.71 -12.56 7.82
C GLY A 74 10.17 -11.67 6.69
N THR A 75 8.86 -11.44 6.62
CA THR A 75 8.24 -10.48 5.70
C THR A 75 8.60 -9.06 6.11
N VAL A 76 9.06 -8.26 5.14
CA VAL A 76 9.42 -6.85 5.37
C VAL A 76 8.44 -5.94 4.65
N ASP A 77 7.72 -5.10 5.38
CA ASP A 77 6.73 -4.16 4.86
C ASP A 77 7.25 -2.72 4.81
N PHE A 78 6.86 -1.97 3.78
CA PHE A 78 7.13 -0.54 3.57
C PHE A 78 5.83 0.20 3.23
N ALA A 79 5.42 1.13 4.09
CA ALA A 79 4.20 1.92 3.89
C ALA A 79 4.42 3.04 2.86
N CYS A 80 3.54 3.15 1.85
CA CYS A 80 3.66 4.15 0.79
C CYS A 80 2.55 5.21 0.80
N ALA A 81 1.32 4.82 1.15
CA ALA A 81 0.19 5.73 1.13
C ALA A 81 -0.90 5.29 2.09
N SER A 82 -1.67 6.27 2.58
CA SER A 82 -2.88 6.05 3.36
C SER A 82 -3.85 7.20 3.12
N PHE A 83 -5.13 6.94 3.35
CA PHE A 83 -6.17 7.98 3.32
C PHE A 83 -7.40 7.54 4.11
N GLY A 84 -8.11 8.52 4.67
CA GLY A 84 -9.30 8.29 5.50
C GLY A 84 -8.97 8.04 6.97
N ILE A 85 -10.02 7.77 7.75
CA ILE A 85 -9.98 7.50 9.19
C ILE A 85 -10.78 6.22 9.41
N ALA A 86 -10.36 5.34 10.32
CA ALA A 86 -11.12 4.12 10.63
C ALA A 86 -12.53 4.44 11.14
N PRO A 87 -13.58 3.73 10.68
CA PRO A 87 -13.60 2.55 9.80
C PRO A 87 -13.89 2.87 8.30
N ALA A 88 -13.35 3.97 7.75
CA ALA A 88 -13.57 4.36 6.35
C ALA A 88 -12.26 4.82 5.69
N GLY A 89 -11.24 3.98 5.75
CA GLY A 89 -9.90 4.33 5.33
C GLY A 89 -9.11 3.16 4.80
N TRP A 90 -7.89 3.44 4.37
CA TRP A 90 -7.02 2.43 3.80
C TRP A 90 -5.55 2.80 3.94
N TYR A 91 -4.71 1.78 3.85
CA TYR A 91 -3.26 1.89 3.71
C TYR A 91 -2.78 0.97 2.58
N ALA A 92 -1.75 1.42 1.87
CA ALA A 92 -1.14 0.69 0.77
C ALA A 92 0.38 0.83 0.83
N GLY A 93 1.06 -0.18 0.34
CA GLY A 93 2.51 -0.24 0.37
C GLY A 93 3.07 -1.44 -0.36
N ILE A 94 4.33 -1.71 -0.07
CA ILE A 94 5.12 -2.76 -0.69
C ILE A 94 5.61 -3.69 0.42
N TYR A 95 5.70 -5.00 0.16
CA TYR A 95 6.42 -5.91 1.04
C TYR A 95 7.32 -6.86 0.27
N ASN A 96 8.39 -7.32 0.92
CA ASN A 96 9.24 -8.40 0.45
C ASN A 96 8.94 -9.69 1.20
N SER A 97 8.53 -10.73 0.48
CA SER A 97 8.24 -12.05 1.01
C SER A 97 9.49 -12.94 1.01
N PRO A 98 9.88 -13.54 2.15
CA PRO A 98 11.11 -14.34 2.21
C PRO A 98 11.02 -15.66 1.43
N ASP A 99 9.81 -16.24 1.30
CA ASP A 99 9.55 -17.49 0.59
C ASP A 99 8.93 -17.28 -0.81
N GLY A 100 8.74 -16.02 -1.20
CA GLY A 100 8.11 -15.68 -2.48
C GLY A 100 6.62 -15.99 -2.55
N ALA A 101 5.97 -16.46 -1.48
CA ALA A 101 4.53 -16.64 -1.39
C ALA A 101 3.83 -15.30 -1.02
N PRO A 102 2.56 -15.09 -1.43
CA PRO A 102 1.80 -13.93 -0.98
C PRO A 102 1.57 -13.99 0.53
N LYS A 103 1.72 -12.84 1.21
CA LYS A 103 1.58 -12.72 2.67
C LYS A 103 0.38 -11.87 3.04
N GLY A 104 -0.24 -12.20 4.17
CA GLY A 104 -1.22 -11.32 4.80
C GLY A 104 -0.54 -10.07 5.33
N PHE A 105 -1.35 -9.05 5.67
CA PHE A 105 -0.82 -7.76 6.11
C PHE A 105 0.08 -7.93 7.35
N ARG A 106 1.34 -7.48 7.27
CA ARG A 106 2.34 -7.60 8.34
C ARG A 106 2.47 -9.02 8.91
N GLY A 107 2.45 -10.01 8.02
CA GLY A 107 2.64 -11.42 8.37
C GLY A 107 1.47 -12.06 9.12
N VAL A 108 0.33 -11.36 9.27
CA VAL A 108 -0.87 -11.94 9.85
C VAL A 108 -1.40 -13.06 8.95
N GLU A 109 -1.73 -14.20 9.54
CA GLU A 109 -2.31 -15.31 8.79
C GLU A 109 -3.70 -14.92 8.28
N MET A 110 -3.83 -14.82 6.95
CA MET A 110 -5.08 -14.50 6.27
C MET A 110 -5.38 -15.59 5.26
N LYS A 111 -6.66 -16.02 5.18
CA LYS A 111 -7.13 -16.98 4.16
C LYS A 111 -7.24 -16.29 2.79
N LEU A 112 -6.08 -15.98 2.20
CA LEU A 112 -5.95 -15.33 0.90
C LEU A 112 -6.52 -16.21 -0.21
N ARG A 113 -7.44 -15.65 -0.98
CA ARG A 113 -8.03 -16.31 -2.15
C ARG A 113 -7.52 -15.62 -3.40
N ARG A 114 -7.18 -16.40 -4.43
CA ARG A 114 -6.76 -15.86 -5.71
C ARG A 114 -7.91 -15.08 -6.35
N SER A 115 -7.65 -13.86 -6.80
CA SER A 115 -8.63 -12.98 -7.44
C SER A 115 -7.93 -12.07 -8.45
N GLY A 116 -8.42 -12.08 -9.69
CA GLY A 116 -7.81 -11.34 -10.80
C GLY A 116 -6.30 -11.57 -10.90
N GLY A 117 -5.54 -10.48 -10.88
CA GLY A 117 -4.07 -10.52 -10.97
C GLY A 117 -3.34 -10.76 -9.64
N GLY A 118 -4.03 -11.06 -8.54
CA GLY A 118 -3.44 -11.18 -7.21
C GLY A 118 -4.25 -12.06 -6.26
N TRP A 119 -4.27 -11.67 -4.99
CA TRP A 119 -4.97 -12.35 -3.91
C TRP A 119 -5.72 -11.35 -3.06
N GLU A 120 -6.83 -11.81 -2.50
CA GLU A 120 -7.72 -10.99 -1.68
C GLU A 120 -8.13 -11.74 -0.42
N TYR A 121 -8.42 -10.97 0.63
CA TYR A 121 -9.06 -11.43 1.84
C TYR A 121 -10.17 -10.46 2.24
N ALA A 122 -11.24 -11.02 2.77
CA ALA A 122 -12.33 -10.29 3.39
C ALA A 122 -12.63 -10.93 4.73
N GLU A 123 -12.62 -10.11 5.78
CA GLU A 123 -12.88 -10.57 7.14
C GLU A 123 -14.31 -11.07 7.30
N PRO A 124 -14.52 -12.31 7.80
CA PRO A 124 -15.85 -12.81 8.10
C PRO A 124 -16.53 -11.96 9.17
N GLY A 125 -17.66 -11.33 8.82
CA GLY A 125 -18.44 -10.51 9.75
C GLY A 125 -17.81 -9.14 10.08
N GLY A 126 -16.72 -8.76 9.40
CA GLY A 126 -16.02 -7.48 9.59
C GLY A 126 -15.96 -6.62 8.32
N ASP A 127 -15.36 -5.45 8.46
CA ASP A 127 -15.16 -4.46 7.38
C ASP A 127 -13.75 -4.53 6.76
N ASN A 128 -12.81 -5.19 7.43
CA ASN A 128 -11.46 -5.39 6.92
C ASN A 128 -11.43 -6.12 5.57
N ARG A 129 -10.76 -5.51 4.60
CA ARG A 129 -10.46 -6.08 3.28
C ARG A 129 -8.99 -5.92 2.99
N TYR A 130 -8.39 -6.93 2.39
CA TYR A 130 -6.99 -6.93 2.02
C TYR A 130 -6.83 -7.41 0.58
N ILE A 131 -5.95 -6.75 -0.17
CA ILE A 131 -5.57 -7.13 -1.52
C ILE A 131 -4.04 -7.15 -1.57
N THR A 132 -3.47 -8.18 -2.17
CA THR A 132 -2.04 -8.22 -2.49
C THR A 132 -1.81 -8.69 -3.92
N ARG A 133 -0.78 -8.14 -4.56
CA ARG A 133 -0.43 -8.48 -5.94
C ARG A 133 1.09 -8.47 -6.11
N ARG A 134 1.62 -9.47 -6.78
CA ARG A 134 3.07 -9.54 -7.07
C ARG A 134 3.47 -8.40 -8.01
N ILE A 135 4.56 -7.70 -7.69
CA ILE A 135 5.21 -6.70 -8.53
C ILE A 135 6.28 -7.41 -9.38
N ILE A 136 7.32 -7.94 -8.73
CA ILE A 136 8.39 -8.72 -9.35
C ILE A 136 9.08 -9.59 -8.29
N GLY A 137 9.53 -10.79 -8.66
CA GLY A 137 10.22 -11.70 -7.75
C GLY A 137 9.45 -11.90 -6.44
N ASN A 138 10.09 -11.54 -5.34
CA ASN A 138 9.56 -11.65 -3.98
C ASN A 138 8.88 -10.36 -3.49
N TRP A 139 8.75 -9.34 -4.33
CA TRP A 139 8.12 -8.06 -4.01
C TRP A 139 6.65 -8.03 -4.41
N TYR A 140 5.85 -7.53 -3.48
CA TYR A 140 4.41 -7.48 -3.59
C TYR A 140 3.90 -6.10 -3.22
N TYR A 141 2.86 -5.68 -3.91
CA TYR A 141 1.96 -4.63 -3.47
C TYR A 141 0.99 -5.19 -2.43
N TYR A 142 0.61 -4.35 -1.47
CA TYR A 142 -0.54 -4.58 -0.63
C TYR A 142 -1.46 -3.35 -0.56
N ARG A 143 -2.73 -3.60 -0.28
CA ARG A 143 -3.70 -2.60 0.19
C ARG A 143 -4.64 -3.25 1.19
N MET A 144 -4.79 -2.59 2.32
CA MET A 144 -5.78 -2.92 3.32
C MET A 144 -6.77 -1.76 3.42
N SER A 145 -8.04 -2.07 3.59
CA SER A 145 -9.10 -1.11 3.88
C SER A 145 -10.01 -1.63 4.98
N PHE A 146 -10.64 -0.69 5.65
CA PHE A 146 -11.61 -0.88 6.72
C PHE A 146 -12.74 0.10 6.44
#